data_AF-A0A523RR02-F1
#
_entry.id   AF-A0A523RR02-F1
#
_cell.length_a   1.000
_cell.length_b   1.000
_cell.length_c   1.000
_cell.angle_alpha   90.00
_cell.angle_beta   90.00
_cell.angle_gamma   90.00
#
_symmetry.space_group_name_H-M   'P 1'
#
loop_
_entity.id
_entity.type
_entity.pdbx_description
1 polymer ?
#
loop_
_entity_poly.entity_id
_entity_poly.type
_entity_poly.pdbx_seq_one_letter_code
_entity_poly.pdbx_strand_id
1 'polypeptide(L)' 'MTDTSLSSLVNEFTDEQLQAINSILQLFDTDEYRDYHDQYGVCNAPDRIDLLKKEIQRVLVRG' A
#
# COMPACT_ATOMS: atom_id res chain seq x y z
N MET A 1 19.86 -5.02 7.96
CA MET A 1 18.79 -5.73 7.23
C MET A 1 18.60 -4.99 5.91
N THR A 2 18.61 -5.70 4.79
CA THR A 2 18.62 -5.11 3.45
C THR A 2 17.46 -4.14 3.27
N ASP A 3 17.80 -2.89 3.00
CA ASP A 3 16.88 -1.79 2.69
C ASP A 3 16.35 -2.00 1.26
N THR A 4 15.55 -3.04 1.07
CA THR A 4 14.96 -3.33 -0.24
C THR A 4 13.92 -2.26 -0.52
N SER A 5 14.15 -1.45 -1.55
CA SER A 5 13.22 -0.39 -1.94
C SER A 5 11.85 -0.98 -2.24
N LEU A 6 10.78 -0.33 -1.76
CA LEU A 6 9.40 -0.78 -2.00
C LEU A 6 9.12 -0.96 -3.50
N SER A 7 9.67 -0.08 -4.34
CA SER A 7 9.60 -0.18 -5.79
C SER A 7 10.21 -1.47 -6.35
N SER A 8 11.32 -1.95 -5.79
CA SER A 8 11.93 -3.21 -6.22
C SER A 8 10.99 -4.39 -5.95
N LEU A 9 10.36 -4.42 -4.78
CA LEU A 9 9.42 -5.48 -4.39
C LEU A 9 8.14 -5.46 -5.24
N VAL A 10 7.58 -4.27 -5.51
CA VAL A 10 6.36 -4.15 -6.31
C VAL A 10 6.57 -4.65 -7.74
N ASN A 11 7.76 -4.43 -8.31
CA ASN A 11 8.10 -4.89 -9.67
C ASN A 11 8.31 -6.41 -9.78
N GLU A 12 8.36 -7.15 -8.68
CA GLU A 12 8.46 -8.62 -8.71
C GLU A 12 7.10 -9.30 -8.90
N PHE A 13 5.99 -8.57 -8.69
CA PHE A 13 4.63 -9.10 -8.85
C PHE A 13 4.14 -8.98 -10.29
N THR A 14 3.26 -9.89 -10.68
CA THR A 14 2.53 -9.79 -11.96
C THR A 14 1.44 -8.73 -11.91
N ASP A 15 1.00 -8.24 -13.07
CA ASP A 15 -0.10 -7.25 -13.15
C ASP A 15 -1.38 -7.75 -12.47
N GLU A 16 -1.72 -9.03 -12.63
CA GLU A 16 -2.89 -9.65 -11.98
C GLU A 16 -2.77 -9.64 -10.45
N GLN A 17 -1.57 -9.94 -9.93
CA GLN A 17 -1.29 -9.87 -8.50
C GLN A 17 -1.38 -8.42 -7.99
N LEU A 18 -0.84 -7.47 -8.74
CA LEU A 18 -0.92 -6.04 -8.43
C LEU A 18 -2.36 -5.53 -8.45
N GLN A 19 -3.19 -5.98 -9.40
CA GLN A 19 -4.61 -5.64 -9.45
C GLN A 19 -5.38 -6.23 -8.27
N ALA A 20 -5.09 -7.48 -7.88
CA ALA A 20 -5.70 -8.10 -6.71
C ALA A 20 -5.33 -7.35 -5.41
N ILE A 21 -4.05 -7.01 -5.24
CA ILE A 21 -3.57 -6.22 -4.10
C ILE A 21 -4.22 -4.83 -4.12
N ASN A 22 -4.27 -4.14 -5.26
CA ASN A 22 -4.90 -2.83 -5.39
C ASN A 22 -6.39 -2.87 -5.01
N SER A 23 -7.12 -3.92 -5.43
CA SER A 23 -8.53 -4.11 -5.10
C SER A 23 -8.75 -4.27 -3.59
N ILE A 24 -7.90 -5.05 -2.93
CA ILE A 24 -7.94 -5.19 -1.46
C ILE A 24 -7.58 -3.85 -0.79
N LEU A 25 -6.57 -3.15 -1.30
CA LEU A 25 -6.13 -1.88 -0.73
C LEU A 25 -7.22 -0.80 -0.81
N GLN A 26 -8.04 -0.80 -1.86
CA GLN A 26 -9.18 0.12 -2.00
C GLN A 26 -10.28 -0.10 -0.96
N LEU A 27 -10.37 -1.28 -0.34
CA LEU A 27 -11.30 -1.54 0.75
C LEU A 27 -10.88 -0.87 2.06
N PHE A 28 -9.60 -0.50 2.20
CA PHE A 28 -9.13 0.23 3.35
C PHE A 28 -9.32 1.74 3.13
N ASP A 29 -10.21 2.33 3.92
CA ASP A 29 -10.33 3.77 4.07
C ASP A 29 -9.21 4.26 5.01
N THR A 30 -8.14 4.81 4.44
CA THR A 30 -6.96 5.21 5.21
C THR A 30 -7.24 6.38 6.16
N ASP A 31 -8.31 7.14 5.94
CA ASP A 31 -8.75 8.20 6.86
C ASP A 31 -9.42 7.60 8.11
N GLU A 32 -10.25 6.56 7.95
CA GLU A 32 -10.82 5.82 9.07
C GLU A 32 -9.72 5.22 9.97
N TYR A 33 -8.68 4.63 9.37
CA TYR A 33 -7.55 4.07 10.14
C TYR A 33 -6.69 5.12 10.84
N ARG A 34 -6.68 6.36 10.33
CA ARG A 34 -5.94 7.47 10.93
C ARG A 34 -6.60 7.93 12.23
N ASP A 35 -7.93 8.00 12.24
CA ASP A 35 -8.71 8.31 13.45
C ASP A 35 -8.53 7.26 14.54
N TYR A 36 -8.49 5.97 14.19
CA TYR A 36 -8.20 4.89 15.16
C TYR A 36 -6.77 4.93 15.72
N HIS A 37 -5.78 5.37 14.93
CA HIS A 37 -4.40 5.53 15.38
C HIS A 37 -4.30 6.61 16.47
N ASP A 38 -4.91 7.77 16.23
CA ASP A 38 -4.86 8.91 17.15
C ASP A 38 -5.66 8.64 18.44
N GLN A 39 -6.73 7.85 18.34
CA GLN A 39 -7.61 7.55 19.48
C GLN A 39 -7.12 6.39 20.36
N TYR A 40 -6.44 5.39 19.80
CA TYR A 40 -6.08 4.17 20.53
C TYR A 40 -4.57 3.87 20.58
N GLY A 41 -3.72 4.70 19.94
CA GLY A 41 -2.27 4.49 19.90
C GLY A 41 -1.87 3.17 19.23
N VAL A 42 -2.77 2.59 18.43
CA VAL A 42 -2.51 1.34 17.70
C VAL A 42 -1.55 1.66 16.57
N CYS A 43 -0.49 0.85 16.43
CA CYS A 43 0.54 0.99 15.40
C CYS A 43 0.00 0.60 14.01
N ASN A 44 -1.03 1.28 13.54
CA ASN A 44 -1.44 1.27 12.16
C ASN A 44 -0.51 2.25 11.44
N ALA A 45 0.06 1.85 10.30
CA ALA A 45 0.92 2.71 9.50
C ALA A 45 0.15 3.18 8.25
N PRO A 46 -0.87 4.06 8.39
CA PRO A 46 -1.69 4.51 7.27
C PRO A 46 -0.84 5.13 6.16
N ASP A 47 0.21 5.86 6.52
CA ASP A 47 1.14 6.46 5.56
C ASP A 47 1.90 5.40 4.72
N ARG A 48 2.17 4.21 5.29
CA ARG A 48 2.80 3.10 4.57
C ARG A 48 1.81 2.43 3.61
N ILE A 49 0.53 2.35 3.98
CA ILE A 49 -0.54 1.85 3.11
C ILE A 49 -0.75 2.80 1.93
N ASP A 50 -0.79 4.11 2.19
CA ASP A 50 -0.87 5.13 1.14
C ASP A 50 0.35 5.09 0.20
N LEU A 51 1.55 4.89 0.75
CA LEU A 51 2.76 4.74 -0.04
C LEU A 51 2.68 3.51 -0.97
N LEU A 52 2.23 2.36 -0.45
CA LEU A 52 2.05 1.14 -1.23
C LEU A 52 0.99 1.31 -2.33
N LYS A 53 -0.15 1.94 -2.01
CA LYS A 53 -1.21 2.27 -2.99
C LYS A 53 -0.63 3.07 -4.17
N LYS A 54 0.15 4.12 -3.90
CA LYS A 54 0.76 4.98 -4.92
C LYS A 54 1.76 4.23 -5.80
N GLU A 55 2.59 3.36 -5.20
CA GLU A 55 3.57 2.58 -5.96
C GLU A 55 2.90 1.55 -6.87
N ILE A 56 1.89 0.81 -6.37
CA ILE A 56 1.15 -0.16 -7.18
C ILE A 56 0.43 0.53 -8.35
N GLN A 57 -0.24 1.66 -8.09
CA GLN A 57 -0.91 2.42 -9.16
C GLN A 57 0.08 2.93 -10.21
N ARG A 58 1.28 3.37 -9.81
CA ARG A 58 2.31 3.82 -10.76
C ARG A 58 2.75 2.70 -11.70
N VAL A 59 2.88 1.47 -11.19
CA VAL A 59 3.27 0.31 -11.99
C VAL A 59 2.13 -0.10 -12.92
N LEU A 60 0.90 -0.21 -12.42
CA LEU A 60 -0.28 -0.59 -13.22
C LEU A 60 -0.62 0.39 -14.36
N VAL A 61 -0.32 1.69 -14.20
CA VAL A 61 -0.58 2.71 -15.26
C VAL A 61 0.51 2.71 -16.35
N ARG A 62 1.67 2.10 -16.09
CA ARG A 62 2.79 2.02 -17.06
C ARG A 62 2.74 0.79 -17.96
N GLY A 63 1.93 -0.23 -17.61
CA GLY A 63 1.72 -1.45 -18.38
C GLY A 63 0.76 -1.29 -19.55
#